data_AF-S8EHH4-F1
#
_entry.id   AF-S8EHH4-F1
#
_cell.length_a   1.000
_cell.length_b   1.000
_cell.length_c   1.000
_cell.angle_alpha   90.00
_cell.angle_beta   90.00
_cell.angle_gamma   90.00
#
_symmetry.space_group_name_H-M   'P 1'
#
loop_
_entity.id
_entity.type
_entity.pdbx_description
1 polymer ?
#
loop_
_entity_poly.entity_id
_entity_poly.type
_entity_poly.pdbx_seq_one_letter_code
_entity_poly.pdbx_strand_id
1 'polypeptide(L)'
;VAAESVANAEIQSSEEPQASRFTWTIESFSRLNMKKLYSDVFIVGGYKWRVLIFPKGNNVEYLSMYLDVADSSTLPYGWSRYAQFSLAVVNQLSPKFTIKKDTQHQFNQRESDWGFTSFMPLSD
;
A
#
# COMPACT_ATOMS: atom_id res chain seq x y z
N VAL A 1 -29.55 41.41 -25.21
CA VAL A 1 -29.00 41.53 -23.84
C VAL A 1 -29.39 40.21 -23.15
N ALA A 2 -28.57 39.15 -23.24
CA ALA A 2 -27.49 38.75 -22.30
C ALA A 2 -28.02 38.67 -20.84
N ALA A 3 -27.88 37.61 -20.03
CA ALA A 3 -27.06 36.38 -20.04
C ALA A 3 -27.71 35.33 -19.09
N GLU A 4 -27.70 34.02 -19.40
CA GLU A 4 -26.96 32.91 -18.73
C GLU A 4 -27.21 32.73 -17.21
N SER A 5 -27.86 31.63 -16.79
CA SER A 5 -27.33 30.43 -16.06
C SER A 5 -26.45 30.76 -14.84
N VAL A 6 -26.60 30.13 -13.67
CA VAL A 6 -26.15 28.75 -13.38
C VAL A 6 -26.87 28.20 -12.14
N ALA A 7 -27.30 26.94 -12.24
CA ALA A 7 -27.71 26.12 -11.11
C ALA A 7 -26.50 25.81 -10.21
N ASN A 8 -26.48 26.32 -8.99
CA ASN A 8 -25.57 25.85 -7.95
C ASN A 8 -26.09 24.50 -7.43
N ALA A 9 -25.79 23.42 -8.15
CA ALA A 9 -25.68 22.12 -7.54
C ALA A 9 -24.31 22.08 -6.84
N GLU A 10 -24.30 22.30 -5.53
CA GLU A 10 -23.14 21.96 -4.70
C GLU A 10 -22.92 20.44 -4.82
N ILE A 11 -21.99 20.06 -5.69
CA ILE A 11 -21.46 18.70 -5.75
C ILE A 11 -20.60 18.55 -4.49
N GLN A 12 -21.24 18.19 -3.37
CA GLN A 12 -20.56 17.49 -2.30
C GLN A 12 -20.18 16.12 -2.86
N SER A 13 -18.97 16.01 -3.42
CA SER A 13 -18.36 14.72 -3.67
C SER A 13 -18.10 14.09 -2.31
N SER A 14 -19.06 13.29 -1.84
CA SER A 14 -18.80 12.32 -0.79
C SER A 14 -17.71 11.39 -1.31
N GLU A 15 -16.47 11.58 -0.87
CA GLU A 15 -15.41 10.61 -1.10
C GLU A 15 -15.77 9.37 -0.29
N GLU A 16 -16.54 8.46 -0.88
CA GLU A 16 -16.70 7.11 -0.34
C GLU A 16 -15.30 6.52 -0.15
N PRO A 17 -15.05 5.79 0.96
CA PRO A 17 -13.78 5.11 1.17
C PRO A 17 -13.50 4.18 -0.01
N GLN A 18 -12.59 4.59 -0.89
CA GLN A 18 -12.29 3.82 -2.08
C GLN A 18 -11.45 2.61 -1.68
N ALA A 19 -12.10 1.45 -1.54
CA ALA A 19 -11.44 0.19 -1.28
C ALA A 19 -10.98 -0.44 -2.60
N SER A 20 -9.74 -0.92 -2.64
CA SER A 20 -9.20 -1.64 -3.78
C SER A 20 -8.31 -2.79 -3.33
N ARG A 21 -8.17 -3.81 -4.18
CA ARG A 21 -7.26 -4.94 -3.96
C ARG A 21 -6.23 -4.98 -5.06
N PHE A 22 -4.96 -4.84 -4.67
CA PHE A 22 -3.82 -5.05 -5.54
C PHE A 22 -3.17 -6.41 -5.25
N THR A 23 -2.62 -7.08 -6.26
CA THR A 23 -1.93 -8.36 -6.11
C THR A 23 -0.65 -8.32 -6.92
N TRP A 24 0.45 -8.69 -6.27
CA TRP A 24 1.78 -8.74 -6.87
C TRP A 24 2.33 -10.16 -6.77
N THR A 25 2.59 -10.75 -7.94
CA THR A 25 3.25 -12.05 -8.05
C THR A 25 4.75 -11.85 -8.21
N ILE A 26 5.53 -12.52 -7.37
CA ILE A 26 6.98 -12.50 -7.44
C ILE A 26 7.45 -13.86 -7.94
N GLU A 27 8.05 -13.88 -9.12
CA GLU A 27 8.61 -15.10 -9.68
C GLU A 27 9.94 -15.45 -9.05
N SER A 28 10.23 -16.76 -8.96
CA SER A 28 11.51 -17.27 -8.44
C SER A 28 11.92 -16.68 -7.08
N PHE A 29 10.96 -16.44 -6.17
CA PHE A 29 11.18 -15.76 -4.89
C PHE A 29 12.38 -16.30 -4.09
N SER A 30 12.57 -17.62 -4.05
CA SER A 30 13.68 -18.28 -3.34
C SER A 30 15.07 -17.95 -3.89
N ARG A 31 15.16 -17.47 -5.14
CA ARG A 31 16.43 -17.09 -5.79
C ARG A 31 16.76 -15.61 -5.64
N LEU A 32 15.89 -14.83 -5.00
CA LEU A 32 16.10 -13.39 -4.85
C LEU A 32 17.27 -13.10 -3.90
N ASN A 33 18.18 -12.25 -4.36
CA ASN A 33 19.33 -11.77 -3.58
C ASN A 33 19.27 -10.28 -3.26
N MET A 34 18.17 -9.62 -3.60
CA MET A 34 17.97 -8.20 -3.33
C MET A 34 17.57 -7.97 -1.87
N LYS A 35 18.10 -6.89 -1.26
CA LYS A 35 17.76 -6.50 0.11
C LYS A 35 16.28 -6.10 0.24
N LYS A 36 15.76 -5.38 -0.75
CA LYS A 36 14.36 -4.95 -0.82
C LYS A 36 13.84 -4.95 -2.25
N LEU A 37 12.55 -5.09 -2.41
CA LEU A 37 11.84 -4.99 -3.69
C LEU A 37 10.61 -4.11 -3.54
N TYR A 38 10.21 -3.48 -4.64
CA TYR A 38 8.98 -2.72 -4.76
C TYR A 38 8.10 -3.37 -5.83
N SER A 39 6.79 -3.39 -5.60
CA SER A 39 5.82 -3.72 -6.64
C SER A 39 5.70 -2.58 -7.66
N ASP A 40 4.92 -2.84 -8.71
CA ASP A 40 4.34 -1.77 -9.51
C ASP A 40 3.49 -0.82 -8.67
N VAL A 41 3.33 0.40 -9.17
CA VAL A 41 2.51 1.43 -8.56
C VAL A 41 1.05 1.20 -8.90
N PHE A 42 0.18 1.28 -7.90
CA PHE A 42 -1.27 1.24 -8.06
C PHE A 42 -1.93 2.47 -7.43
N ILE A 43 -3.10 2.86 -7.93
CA ILE A 43 -3.77 4.09 -7.53
C ILE A 43 -5.06 3.76 -6.78
N VAL A 44 -5.22 4.33 -5.58
CA VAL A 44 -6.42 4.23 -4.74
C VAL A 44 -6.64 5.56 -4.04
N GLY A 45 -7.84 6.12 -4.11
CA GLY A 45 -8.16 7.45 -3.56
C GLY A 45 -7.35 8.57 -4.22
N GLY A 46 -6.99 8.40 -5.50
CA GLY A 46 -6.11 9.35 -6.22
C GLY A 46 -4.64 9.32 -5.78
N TYR A 47 -4.25 8.42 -4.87
CA TYR A 47 -2.90 8.33 -4.31
C TYR A 47 -2.13 7.15 -4.90
N LYS A 48 -0.84 7.34 -5.14
CA LYS A 48 0.07 6.32 -5.68
C LYS A 48 0.67 5.50 -4.55
N TRP A 49 0.31 4.22 -4.53
CA TRP A 49 0.76 3.25 -3.56
C TRP A 49 1.64 2.20 -4.23
N ARG A 50 2.50 1.54 -3.44
CA ARG A 50 3.23 0.33 -3.85
C ARG A 50 3.48 -0.55 -2.64
N VAL A 51 3.67 -1.84 -2.87
CA VAL A 51 4.12 -2.77 -1.85
C VAL A 51 5.65 -2.73 -1.78
N LEU A 52 6.19 -2.62 -0.57
CA LEU A 52 7.61 -2.74 -0.27
C LEU A 52 7.83 -4.03 0.53
N ILE A 53 8.75 -4.88 0.08
CA ILE A 53 9.16 -6.06 0.84
C ILE A 53 10.67 -6.09 1.09
N PHE A 54 11.04 -6.72 2.20
CA PHE A 54 12.39 -7.21 2.45
C PHE A 54 12.31 -8.74 2.50
N PRO A 55 12.64 -9.44 1.40
CA PRO A 55 12.39 -10.87 1.26
C PRO A 55 13.22 -11.72 2.23
N LYS A 56 14.36 -11.20 2.69
CA LYS A 56 15.23 -11.82 3.71
C LYS A 56 15.17 -11.07 5.05
N GLY A 57 14.16 -10.21 5.21
CA GLY A 57 13.90 -9.41 6.39
C GLY A 57 14.66 -8.08 6.49
N ASN A 58 14.08 -7.18 7.28
CA ASN A 58 14.62 -5.86 7.59
C ASN A 58 15.27 -5.89 8.98
N ASN A 59 16.47 -6.49 9.07
CA ASN A 59 17.20 -6.76 10.31
C ASN A 59 16.50 -7.77 11.24
N VAL A 60 15.67 -8.65 10.68
CA VAL A 60 14.96 -9.74 11.38
C VAL A 60 14.89 -10.98 10.49
N GLU A 61 14.64 -12.17 11.05
CA GLU A 61 14.51 -13.45 10.30
C GLU A 61 13.07 -13.72 9.82
N TYR A 62 12.38 -12.65 9.42
CA TYR A 62 11.00 -12.68 8.94
C TYR A 62 10.94 -11.94 7.61
N LEU A 63 10.06 -12.36 6.71
CA LEU A 63 9.60 -11.51 5.62
C LEU A 63 9.07 -10.21 6.24
N SER A 64 9.60 -9.07 5.81
CA SER A 64 9.04 -7.77 6.15
C SER A 64 8.24 -7.24 4.99
N MET A 65 7.07 -6.67 5.26
CA MET A 65 6.15 -6.19 4.22
C MET A 65 5.46 -4.90 4.66
N TYR A 66 5.41 -3.93 3.76
CA TYR A 66 4.90 -2.58 3.99
C TYR A 66 4.10 -2.08 2.79
N LEU A 67 3.18 -1.16 3.06
CA LEU A 67 2.60 -0.28 2.06
C LEU A 67 3.39 1.02 2.05
N ASP A 68 3.77 1.52 0.88
CA ASP A 68 4.56 2.74 0.71
C ASP A 68 3.88 3.72 -0.26
N VAL A 69 3.98 5.02 0.02
CA VAL A 69 3.54 6.08 -0.87
C VAL A 69 4.61 6.29 -1.94
N ALA A 70 4.33 5.83 -3.15
CA ALA A 70 5.33 5.66 -4.20
C ALA A 70 5.99 6.97 -4.66
N ASP A 71 5.26 8.09 -4.56
CA ASP A 71 5.68 9.42 -4.99
C ASP A 71 5.95 10.38 -3.82
N SER A 72 6.16 9.84 -2.60
CA SER A 72 6.30 10.60 -1.35
C SER A 72 7.31 11.75 -1.40
N SER A 73 8.43 11.57 -2.11
CA SER A 73 9.50 12.58 -2.26
C SER A 73 9.10 13.77 -3.12
N THR A 74 8.02 13.65 -3.91
CA THR A 74 7.53 14.70 -4.82
C THR A 74 6.27 15.40 -4.30
N LEU A 75 5.71 14.92 -3.19
CA LEU A 75 4.51 15.50 -2.59
C LEU A 75 4.82 16.81 -1.85
N PRO A 76 3.86 17.75 -1.80
CA PRO A 76 4.06 19.04 -1.14
C PRO A 76 4.37 18.88 0.35
N TYR A 77 5.12 19.82 0.92
CA TYR A 77 5.40 19.84 2.35
C TYR A 77 4.12 19.80 3.18
N GLY A 78 4.11 18.98 4.24
CA GLY A 78 2.95 18.81 5.11
C GLY A 78 1.86 17.88 4.58
N TRP A 79 2.10 17.15 3.48
CA TRP A 79 1.14 16.15 3.00
C TRP A 79 0.87 15.08 4.08
N SER A 80 -0.37 14.62 4.13
CA SER A 80 -0.77 13.49 4.96
C SER A 80 -1.89 12.69 4.29
N ARG A 81 -1.86 11.36 4.44
CA ARG A 81 -2.84 10.44 3.87
C ARG A 81 -3.17 9.36 4.89
N TYR A 82 -4.42 9.25 5.27
CA TYR A 82 -4.88 8.14 6.09
C TYR A 82 -5.25 6.95 5.22
N ALA A 83 -4.84 5.75 5.61
CA ALA A 83 -5.35 4.52 5.00
C ALA A 83 -5.53 3.42 6.05
N GLN A 84 -6.62 2.67 5.92
CA GLN A 84 -6.83 1.39 6.56
C GLN A 84 -6.64 0.31 5.50
N PHE A 85 -5.79 -0.67 5.76
CA PHE A 85 -5.40 -1.65 4.76
C PHE A 85 -5.00 -2.98 5.37
N SER A 86 -4.92 -3.99 4.51
CA SER A 86 -4.43 -5.30 4.85
C SER A 86 -3.24 -5.67 3.98
N LEU A 87 -2.27 -6.35 4.57
CA LEU A 87 -1.13 -6.95 3.90
C LEU A 87 -1.28 -8.47 3.98
N ALA A 88 -1.12 -9.17 2.85
CA ALA A 88 -1.33 -10.61 2.78
C ALA A 88 -0.30 -11.34 1.92
N VAL A 89 0.14 -12.52 2.38
CA VAL A 89 0.82 -13.53 1.55
C VAL A 89 -0.20 -14.63 1.27
N VAL A 90 -0.63 -14.70 0.01
CA VAL A 90 -1.69 -15.61 -0.43
C VAL A 90 -1.15 -17.03 -0.56
N ASN A 91 -1.80 -17.98 0.11
CA ASN A 91 -1.56 -19.39 -0.15
C ASN A 91 -2.32 -19.80 -1.43
N GLN A 92 -1.58 -20.13 -2.49
CA GLN A 92 -2.15 -20.41 -3.81
C GLN A 92 -2.95 -21.72 -3.87
N LEU A 93 -2.66 -22.68 -2.99
CA LEU A 93 -3.33 -23.98 -2.96
C LEU A 93 -4.59 -23.97 -2.09
N SER A 94 -4.55 -23.21 -1.00
CA SER A 94 -5.57 -23.28 0.04
C SER A 94 -5.73 -21.92 0.72
N PRO A 95 -6.71 -21.10 0.28
CA PRO A 95 -6.89 -19.73 0.75
C PRO A 95 -7.02 -19.57 2.28
N LYS A 96 -7.51 -20.60 2.99
CA LYS A 96 -7.60 -20.62 4.46
C LYS A 96 -6.24 -20.52 5.17
N PHE A 97 -5.14 -20.81 4.49
CA PHE A 97 -3.77 -20.67 5.02
C PHE A 97 -3.08 -19.37 4.55
N THR A 98 -3.84 -18.44 3.95
CA THR A 98 -3.33 -17.10 3.65
C THR A 98 -3.01 -16.38 4.95
N ILE A 99 -1.77 -15.89 5.06
CA ILE A 99 -1.37 -15.03 6.17
C ILE A 99 -1.77 -13.62 5.81
N LYS A 100 -2.61 -12.99 6.66
CA LYS A 100 -3.11 -11.63 6.48
C LYS A 100 -2.95 -10.88 7.80
N LYS A 101 -2.50 -9.63 7.72
CA LYS A 101 -2.48 -8.70 8.85
C LYS A 101 -3.14 -7.38 8.46
N ASP A 102 -4.01 -6.89 9.31
CA ASP A 102 -4.74 -5.63 9.14
C ASP A 102 -4.06 -4.52 9.94
N THR A 103 -4.04 -3.31 9.40
CA THR A 103 -3.51 -2.13 10.08
C THR A 103 -4.13 -0.85 9.51
N GLN A 104 -3.82 0.27 10.13
CA GLN A 104 -4.15 1.59 9.66
C GLN A 104 -3.02 2.55 10.00
N HIS A 105 -2.82 3.57 9.18
CA HIS A 105 -1.75 4.53 9.41
C HIS A 105 -2.06 5.88 8.74
N GLN A 106 -1.48 6.93 9.32
CA GLN A 106 -1.47 8.27 8.75
C GLN A 106 -0.10 8.54 8.12
N PHE A 107 0.01 8.18 6.85
CA PHE A 107 1.22 8.38 6.06
C PHE A 107 1.53 9.87 5.93
N ASN A 108 2.81 10.20 5.98
CA ASN A 108 3.31 11.56 5.90
C ASN A 108 4.77 11.58 5.41
N GLN A 109 5.36 12.78 5.32
CA GLN A 109 6.73 12.93 4.82
C GLN A 109 7.79 12.17 5.63
N ARG A 110 7.59 11.95 6.93
CA ARG A 110 8.53 11.21 7.79
C ARG A 110 8.26 9.71 7.80
N GLU A 111 7.01 9.34 7.61
CA GLU A 111 6.52 7.95 7.64
C GLU A 111 5.76 7.69 6.33
N SER A 112 6.50 7.58 5.22
CA SER A 112 5.91 7.34 3.90
C SER A 112 5.52 5.89 3.67
N ASP A 113 6.03 4.99 4.51
CA ASP A 113 5.70 3.57 4.53
C ASP A 113 5.22 3.11 5.91
N TRP A 114 4.40 2.05 5.92
CA TRP A 114 3.90 1.43 7.13
C TRP A 114 3.55 -0.03 6.90
N GLY A 115 3.77 -0.87 7.91
CA GLY A 115 3.51 -2.30 7.81
C GLY A 115 4.15 -3.09 8.94
N PHE A 116 4.73 -4.23 8.60
CA PHE A 116 5.19 -5.21 9.58
C PHE A 116 6.62 -5.64 9.27
N THR A 117 7.54 -5.30 10.19
CA THR A 117 8.92 -5.81 10.16
C THR A 117 8.95 -7.33 10.27
N SER A 118 8.13 -7.90 11.15
CA SER A 118 7.95 -9.35 11.30
C SER A 118 6.58 -9.77 10.75
N PHE A 119 6.46 -9.89 9.43
CA PHE A 119 5.20 -10.28 8.79
C PHE A 119 4.98 -11.80 8.85
N MET A 120 5.92 -12.57 8.30
CA MET A 120 5.87 -14.04 8.17
C MET A 120 7.27 -14.63 8.38
N PRO A 121 7.46 -15.72 9.14
CA PRO A 121 8.77 -16.38 9.28
C PRO A 121 9.34 -16.81 7.91
N LEU A 122 10.66 -16.74 7.75
CA LEU A 122 11.33 -17.22 6.52
C LEU A 122 11.66 -18.72 6.54
N SER A 123 11.66 -19.29 7.73
CA SER A 123 11.87 -20.70 8.04
C SER A 123 10.83 -21.13 9.05
N ASP A 124 10.33 -22.36 8.89
CA ASP A 124 9.54 -23.05 9.91
C ASP A 124 10.43 -23.55 11.05
#